data_AF-A0A254TG49-F1
#
_entry.id   AF-A0A254TG49-F1
#
_cell.length_a   1.000
_cell.length_b   1.000
_cell.length_c   1.000
_cell.angle_alpha   90.00
_cell.angle_beta   90.00
_cell.angle_gamma   90.00
#
_symmetry.space_group_name_H-M   'P 1'
#
loop_
_entity.id
_entity.type
_entity.pdbx_description
1 polymer ?
#
loop_
_entity_poly.entity_id
_entity_poly.type
_entity_poly.pdbx_seq_one_letter_code
_entity_poly.pdbx_strand_id
1 'polypeptide(L)' 'MVNWPYPGAVMMVERGDDGREERHLVDQWHWLGTAQRPESATAPSFEFDTWRILSRAVSQGKVEVRQLS' A
#
# COMPACT_ATOMS: atom_id res chain seq x y z
N MET A 1 -10.22 1.78 -14.62
CA MET A 1 -9.41 1.96 -13.38
C MET A 1 -10.39 1.92 -12.21
N VAL A 2 -10.11 1.13 -11.17
CA VAL A 2 -10.99 1.08 -9.99
C VAL A 2 -10.70 2.32 -9.14
N ASN A 3 -11.74 3.05 -8.72
CA ASN A 3 -11.57 4.21 -7.85
C ASN A 3 -10.98 3.79 -6.49
N TRP A 4 -10.23 4.69 -5.85
CA TRP A 4 -9.72 4.49 -4.50
C TRP A 4 -10.90 4.28 -3.53
N PRO A 5 -10.99 3.13 -2.83
CA PRO A 5 -12.18 2.79 -2.06
C PRO A 5 -12.14 3.26 -0.60
N TYR A 6 -11.05 3.91 -0.18
CA TYR A 6 -10.80 4.27 1.22
C TYR A 6 -10.88 5.78 1.46
N PRO A 7 -11.33 6.23 2.63
CA PRO A 7 -11.34 7.65 2.99
C PRO A 7 -9.93 8.13 3.37
N GLY A 8 -9.08 8.33 2.36
CA GLY A 8 -7.70 8.81 2.50
C GLY A 8 -6.64 7.71 2.51
N ALA A 9 -5.46 8.03 3.04
CA ALA A 9 -4.31 7.13 3.09
C ALA A 9 -4.57 5.93 4.01
N VAL A 10 -4.06 4.77 3.60
CA VAL A 10 -4.16 3.51 4.35
C VAL A 10 -2.79 2.88 4.52
N MET A 11 -2.65 2.07 5.57
CA MET A 11 -1.53 1.16 5.73
C MET A 11 -1.89 -0.19 5.11
N MET A 12 -1.08 -0.64 4.16
CA MET A 12 -1.10 -2.01 3.66
C MET A 12 -0.03 -2.82 4.39
N VAL A 13 -0.44 -3.89 5.07
CA VAL A 13 0.46 -4.77 5.80
C VAL A 13 0.59 -6.08 5.03
N GLU A 14 1.81 -6.36 4.56
CA GLU A 14 2.18 -7.64 3.97
C GLU A 14 2.86 -8.50 5.02
N ARG A 15 2.42 -9.75 5.18
CA ARG A 15 3.06 -10.73 6.07
C ARG A 15 3.83 -11.74 5.25
N GLY A 16 5.14 -11.80 5.46
CA GLY A 16 5.99 -12.83 4.89
C GLY A 16 5.85 -14.17 5.63
N ASP A 17 6.21 -15.25 4.96
CA ASP A 17 6.22 -16.61 5.54
C ASP A 17 7.22 -16.75 6.71
N ASP A 18 8.20 -15.85 6.80
CA ASP A 18 9.18 -15.76 7.88
C ASP A 18 8.66 -14.99 9.11
N GLY A 19 7.39 -14.55 9.09
CA GLY A 19 6.74 -13.79 10.15
C GLY A 19 7.08 -12.30 10.15
N ARG A 20 7.83 -11.79 9.16
CA ARG A 20 8.08 -10.35 9.02
C ARG A 20 6.85 -9.65 8.46
N GLU A 21 6.61 -8.44 8.95
CA GLU A 21 5.59 -7.55 8.41
C GLU A 21 6.25 -6.39 7.66
N GLU A 22 5.95 -6.22 6.38
CA GLU A 22 6.21 -4.96 5.68
C GLU A 22 4.95 -4.09 5.70
N ARG A 23 5.15 -2.78 5.90
CA ARG A 23 4.08 -1.81 6.12
C ARG A 23 4.22 -0.69 5.11
N HIS A 24 3.34 -0.66 4.12
CA HIS A 24 3.37 0.33 3.05
C HIS A 24 2.25 1.35 3.24
N LEU A 25 2.63 2.62 3.20
CA LEU A 25 1.69 3.72 3.20
C LEU A 25 1.22 3.95 1.76
N VAL A 26 -0.09 3.95 1.54
CA VAL A 26 -0.69 4.10 0.21
C VAL A 26 -1.86 5.07 0.26
N ASP A 27 -1.93 5.99 -0.69
CA ASP A 27 -3.08 6.89 -0.86
C ASP A 27 -3.43 7.07 -2.33
N GLN A 28 -4.71 7.03 -2.69
CA GLN A 28 -5.16 7.19 -4.08
C GLN A 28 -4.41 6.27 -5.09
N TRP A 29 -4.04 5.05 -4.68
CA TRP A 29 -3.17 4.12 -5.44
C TRP A 29 -1.70 4.55 -5.64
N HIS A 30 -1.26 5.60 -4.96
CA HIS A 30 0.12 6.03 -4.89
C HIS A 30 0.79 5.36 -3.70
N TRP A 31 1.93 4.71 -3.96
CA TRP A 31 2.79 4.25 -2.88
C TRP A 31 3.57 5.45 -2.32
N LEU A 32 3.42 5.69 -1.02
CA LEU A 32 4.04 6.83 -0.33
C LEU A 32 5.31 6.43 0.44
N GLY A 33 5.61 5.14 0.50
CA GLY A 33 6.79 4.60 1.18
C GLY A 33 6.47 3.43 2.11
N THR A 34 7.52 2.92 2.74
CA THR A 34 7.47 1.86 3.76
C THR A 34 7.72 2.45 5.13
N ALA A 35 6.82 2.23 6.09
CA ALA A 35 6.85 2.87 7.41
C ALA A 35 8.14 2.61 8.19
N GLN A 36 8.80 1.47 7.94
CA GLN A 36 10.05 1.07 8.59
C GLN A 36 11.31 1.62 7.90
N ARG A 37 11.15 2.30 6.75
CA ARG A 37 12.22 2.84 5.91
C ARG A 37 11.88 4.27 5.52
N PRO A 38 12.12 5.27 6.38
CA PRO A 38 11.79 6.67 6.09
C PRO A 38 12.38 7.19 4.78
N GLU A 39 13.53 6.66 4.36
CA GLU A 39 14.22 6.95 3.11
C GLU A 39 13.45 6.50 1.85
N SER A 40 12.49 5.60 2.02
CA SER A 40 11.62 5.13 0.93
C SER A 40 10.45 6.07 0.64
N ALA A 41 10.31 7.14 1.43
CA ALA A 41 9.32 8.18 1.16
C ALA A 41 9.63 8.85 -0.18
N THR A 42 8.68 8.78 -1.10
CA THR A 42 8.79 9.40 -2.43
C THR A 42 7.67 10.39 -2.62
N ALA A 43 7.88 11.35 -3.53
CA ALA A 43 6.80 12.24 -3.93
C ALA A 43 5.70 11.40 -4.60
N PRO A 44 4.41 11.61 -4.24
CA PRO A 44 3.31 10.84 -4.82
C PRO A 44 3.26 11.06 -6.33
N SER A 45 3.50 9.99 -7.09
CA SER A 45 3.28 9.96 -8.55
C SER A 45 2.54 8.70 -8.95
N PHE A 46 1.58 8.84 -9.87
CA PHE A 46 0.79 7.70 -10.31
C PHE A 46 1.62 6.82 -11.24
N GLU A 47 1.76 5.55 -10.88
CA GLU A 47 2.41 4.54 -11.71
C GLU A 47 1.46 3.37 -11.96
N PHE A 48 1.26 3.02 -13.23
CA PHE A 48 0.33 1.95 -13.62
C PHE A 48 0.71 0.59 -13.02
N ASP A 49 2.01 0.28 -12.96
CA ASP A 49 2.48 -0.97 -12.36
C ASP A 49 2.24 -1.01 -10.85
N THR A 50 2.48 0.10 -10.15
CA THR A 50 2.16 0.25 -8.72
C THR A 50 0.67 0.02 -8.48
N TRP A 51 -0.21 0.70 -9.24
CA TRP A 51 -1.66 0.46 -9.17
C TRP A 51 -2.01 -1.03 -9.40
N ARG A 52 -1.44 -1.65 -10.44
CA ARG A 52 -1.72 -3.05 -10.80
C ARG A 52 -1.28 -4.03 -9.69
N ILE A 53 -0.14 -3.78 -9.06
CA ILE A 53 0.37 -4.59 -7.95
C ILE A 53 -0.54 -4.44 -6.72
N LEU A 54 -0.82 -3.20 -6.31
CA LEU A 54 -1.61 -2.91 -5.11
C LEU A 54 -3.05 -3.40 -5.24
N SER A 55 -3.71 -3.13 -6.37
CA SER A 55 -5.09 -3.58 -6.62
C SER A 55 -5.20 -5.10 -6.67
N ARG A 56 -4.20 -5.79 -7.21
CA ARG A 56 -4.13 -7.25 -7.19
C ARG A 56 -3.91 -7.79 -5.78
N ALA A 57 -2.98 -7.21 -5.01
CA ALA A 57 -2.71 -7.63 -3.63
C ALA A 57 -3.97 -7.53 -2.76
N VAL A 58 -4.72 -6.43 -2.88
CA VAL A 58 -6.01 -6.23 -2.20
C VAL A 58 -7.05 -7.25 -2.65
N SER A 59 -7.27 -7.39 -3.96
CA SER A 59 -8.30 -8.32 -4.47
C SER A 59 -8.02 -9.79 -4.16
N GLN A 60 -6.75 -10.16 -3.98
CA GLN A 60 -6.34 -11.50 -3.57
C GLN A 60 -6.31 -11.70 -2.05
N GLY A 61 -6.60 -10.66 -1.25
CA GLY A 61 -6.52 -10.73 0.21
C GLY A 61 -5.12 -11.00 0.76
N LYS A 62 -4.07 -10.67 -0.01
CA LYS A 62 -2.66 -10.89 0.38
C LYS A 62 -2.12 -9.84 1.34
N VAL A 63 -2.82 -8.72 1.45
CA VAL A 63 -2.46 -7.62 2.36
C VAL A 63 -3.63 -7.31 3.27
N GLU A 64 -3.33 -7.01 4.53
CA GLU A 64 -4.29 -6.43 5.46
C GLU A 64 -4.31 -4.92 5.24
N VAL A 65 -5.50 -4.32 5.07
CA VAL A 65 -5.65 -2.87 4.90
C VAL A 65 -6.14 -2.25 6.20
N ARG A 66 -5.38 -1.28 6.73
CA ARG A 66 -5.72 -0.55 7.96
C ARG A 66 -5.91 0.94 7.69
N GLN A 67 -7.00 1.50 8.20
CA GLN A 67 -7.21 2.96 8.20
C GLN A 67 -6.22 3.63 9.15
N LEU A 68 -5.80 4.84 8.79
CA LEU A 68 -4.99 5.70 9.65
C LEU A 68 -5.94 6.63 10.39
N SER A 69 -6.08 6.41 11.70
CA SER A 69 -6.86 7.24 12.62
C SER A 69 -6.09 8.47 13.07
#